data_AF-A0A852LGF5-F1
#
_entry.id   AF-A0A852LGF5-F1
#
_cell.length_a   1.000
_cell.length_b   1.000
_cell.length_c   1.000
_cell.angle_alpha   90.00
_cell.angle_beta   90.00
_cell.angle_gamma   90.00
#
_symmetry.space_group_name_H-M   'P 1'
#
loop_
_entity.id
_entity.type
_entity.pdbx_description
1 polymer ?
#
loop_
_entity_poly.entity_id
_entity_poly.type
_entity_poly.pdbx_seq_one_letter_code
_entity_poly.pdbx_strand_id
1 'polypeptide(L)'
;QSKSAVRLKEDMKKLATLPLNKQRDTTCPKVFGVSLLELQQQGLSKNGIPVVVRNIVEYLTTHGMTQEGLFRVNGSVKMVEQLRLQYERGEEVELVKDGDVYSAASLLKLFLRELPDGIITSALYPRFIQLYQ
;
A
#
# COMPACT_ATOMS: atom_id res chain seq x y z
N GLN A 1 -4.43 0.28 -57.01
CA GLN A 1 -4.07 -0.28 -55.68
C GLN A 1 -3.24 0.76 -54.94
N SER A 2 -3.71 1.22 -53.78
CA SER A 2 -3.23 2.46 -53.16
C SER A 2 -1.92 2.24 -52.39
N LYS A 3 -0.86 2.95 -52.79
CA LYS A 3 0.50 2.89 -52.19
C LYS A 3 0.49 3.17 -50.67
N SER A 4 -0.52 3.88 -50.18
CA SER A 4 -0.70 4.22 -48.77
C SER A 4 -1.01 3.01 -47.88
N ALA A 5 -1.71 2.00 -48.39
CA ALA A 5 -2.06 0.81 -47.63
C ALA A 5 -0.87 -0.15 -47.43
N VAL A 6 0.09 -0.11 -48.35
CA VAL A 6 1.31 -0.95 -48.29
C VAL A 6 2.27 -0.43 -47.23
N ARG A 7 2.41 0.89 -47.11
CA ARG A 7 3.27 1.54 -46.10
C ARG A 7 2.81 1.27 -44.67
N LEU A 8 1.49 1.35 -44.42
CA LEU A 8 0.90 1.06 -43.12
C LEU A 8 1.18 -0.39 -42.65
N LYS A 9 1.17 -1.37 -43.56
CA LYS A 9 1.48 -2.76 -43.19
C LYS A 9 2.95 -2.97 -42.86
N GLU A 10 3.84 -2.23 -43.52
CA GLU A 10 5.28 -2.30 -43.25
C GLU A 10 5.63 -1.65 -41.90
N ASP A 11 4.98 -0.52 -41.58
CA ASP A 11 5.13 0.18 -40.30
C ASP A 11 4.62 -0.67 -39.12
N MET A 12 3.51 -1.41 -39.29
CA MET A 12 3.02 -2.35 -38.26
C MET A 12 3.98 -3.51 -38.00
N LYS A 13 4.74 -3.95 -39.02
CA LYS A 13 5.69 -5.06 -38.87
C LYS A 13 6.98 -4.62 -38.17
N LYS A 14 7.37 -3.35 -38.28
CA LYS A 14 8.53 -2.78 -37.56
C LYS A 14 8.27 -2.50 -36.08
N LEU A 15 7.00 -2.35 -35.68
CA LEU A 15 6.61 -2.23 -34.26
C LEU A 15 6.63 -3.58 -33.52
N ALA A 16 6.51 -4.70 -34.23
CA ALA A 16 6.45 -6.04 -33.63
C ALA A 16 7.83 -6.66 -33.33
N THR A 17 8.92 -6.07 -33.82
CA THR A 17 10.28 -6.65 -33.72
C THR A 17 11.26 -5.80 -32.91
N LEU A 18 10.80 -4.78 -32.20
CA LEU A 18 11.62 -4.15 -31.17
C LEU A 18 11.78 -5.15 -30.02
N PRO A 19 13.01 -5.48 -29.58
CA PRO A 19 13.18 -6.19 -28.33
C PRO A 19 12.46 -5.37 -27.27
N LEU A 20 11.52 -6.01 -26.56
CA LEU A 20 10.97 -5.50 -25.31
C LEU A 20 12.16 -5.28 -24.38
N ASN A 21 12.73 -4.08 -24.50
CA ASN A 21 13.62 -3.51 -23.53
C ASN A 21 12.88 -3.69 -22.21
N LYS A 22 13.50 -4.37 -21.25
CA LYS A 22 13.13 -4.28 -19.84
C LYS A 22 13.33 -2.81 -19.45
N GLN A 23 12.43 -1.95 -19.92
CA GLN A 23 12.04 -0.79 -19.17
C GLN A 23 11.68 -1.39 -17.82
N ARG A 24 12.49 -1.10 -16.82
CA ARG A 24 12.03 -1.20 -15.45
C ARG A 24 10.81 -0.27 -15.46
N ASP A 25 9.62 -0.83 -15.66
CA ASP A 25 8.42 -0.15 -15.22
C ASP A 25 8.76 0.22 -13.79
N THR A 26 8.92 1.51 -13.52
CA THR A 26 8.97 2.03 -12.17
C THR A 26 7.57 1.84 -11.62
N THR A 27 7.17 0.58 -11.39
CA THR A 27 5.91 0.25 -10.76
C THR A 27 6.05 0.76 -9.34
N CYS A 28 5.32 1.82 -9.04
CA CYS A 28 5.18 2.35 -7.70
C CYS A 28 4.96 1.19 -6.73
N PRO A 29 5.72 1.11 -5.61
CA PRO A 29 5.60 0.00 -4.67
C PRO A 29 4.17 -0.10 -4.15
N LYS A 30 3.57 -1.29 -4.26
CA LYS A 30 2.24 -1.52 -3.71
C LYS A 30 2.38 -1.83 -2.21
N VAL A 31 1.92 -0.90 -1.37
CA VAL A 31 2.07 -0.99 0.10
C VAL A 31 0.81 -1.58 0.74
N PHE A 32 -0.36 -1.26 0.22
CA PHE A 32 -1.65 -1.69 0.76
C PHE A 32 -2.23 -2.84 -0.08
N GLY A 33 -2.97 -3.76 0.55
CA GLY A 33 -3.57 -4.88 -0.16
C GLY A 33 -2.58 -5.96 -0.62
N VAL A 34 -1.39 -6.02 0.00
CA VAL A 34 -0.34 -7.01 -0.29
C VAL A 34 0.02 -7.79 0.97
N SER A 35 0.63 -8.97 0.79
CA SER A 35 1.03 -9.79 1.94
C SER A 35 2.23 -9.19 2.69
N LEU A 36 2.35 -9.47 3.98
CA LEU A 36 3.51 -9.04 4.78
C LEU A 36 4.83 -9.64 4.23
N LEU A 37 4.78 -10.86 3.70
CA LEU A 37 5.93 -11.50 3.05
C LEU A 37 6.39 -10.71 1.82
N GLU A 38 5.43 -10.25 1.01
CA GLU A 38 5.72 -9.46 -0.19
C GLU A 38 6.33 -8.10 0.18
N LEU A 39 5.79 -7.41 1.20
CA LEU A 39 6.38 -6.17 1.72
C LEU A 39 7.82 -6.36 2.21
N GLN A 40 8.12 -7.52 2.82
CA GLN A 40 9.47 -7.85 3.23
C GLN A 40 10.39 -8.08 2.03
N GLN A 41 9.92 -8.79 1.00
CA GLN A 41 10.68 -9.02 -0.23
C GLN A 41 10.93 -7.74 -1.02
N GLN A 42 10.01 -6.77 -0.97
CA GLN A 42 10.17 -5.44 -1.57
C GLN A 42 11.10 -4.51 -0.77
N GLY A 43 11.60 -4.94 0.40
CA GLY A 43 12.44 -4.11 1.26
C GLY A 43 11.67 -3.03 2.03
N LEU A 44 10.35 -3.10 2.06
CA LEU A 44 9.44 -2.15 2.73
C LEU A 44 9.15 -2.56 4.18
N SER A 45 9.93 -3.50 4.72
CA SER A 45 9.83 -3.96 6.11
C SER A 45 11.20 -3.96 6.78
N LYS A 46 11.22 -3.55 8.05
CA LYS A 46 12.42 -3.57 8.91
C LYS A 46 12.14 -4.38 10.15
N ASN A 47 12.95 -5.42 10.37
CA ASN A 47 12.83 -6.37 11.49
C ASN A 47 11.43 -7.04 11.53
N GLY A 48 10.91 -7.43 10.36
CA GLY A 48 9.60 -8.07 10.23
C GLY A 48 8.39 -7.13 10.35
N ILE A 49 8.62 -5.81 10.50
CA ILE A 49 7.56 -4.81 10.62
C ILE A 49 7.54 -3.92 9.38
N PRO A 50 6.40 -3.78 8.66
CA PRO A 50 6.27 -2.83 7.57
C PRO A 50 6.59 -1.40 8.00
N VAL A 51 7.34 -0.66 7.18
CA VAL A 51 7.76 0.72 7.47
C VAL A 51 6.55 1.63 7.69
N VAL A 52 5.50 1.49 6.88
CA VAL A 52 4.23 2.23 7.05
C VAL A 52 3.60 2.03 8.45
N VAL A 53 3.60 0.79 8.96
CA VAL A 53 3.04 0.49 10.28
C VAL A 53 3.89 1.14 11.37
N ARG A 54 5.22 1.04 11.26
CA ARG A 54 6.16 1.66 12.21
C ARG A 54 5.94 3.16 12.29
N ASN A 55 5.95 3.86 11.14
CA ASN A 55 5.79 5.30 11.08
C ASN A 55 4.46 5.76 11.72
N ILE A 56 3.36 5.07 11.40
CA ILE A 56 2.04 5.42 11.96
C ILE A 56 2.00 5.19 13.47
N VAL A 57 2.51 4.05 13.96
CA VAL A 57 2.51 3.73 15.39
C VAL A 57 3.38 4.70 16.19
N GLU A 58 4.57 5.05 15.68
CA GLU A 58 5.46 6.02 16.31
C GLU A 58 4.80 7.41 16.39
N TYR A 59 4.15 7.86 15.30
CA TYR A 59 3.40 9.11 15.28
C TYR A 59 2.24 9.12 16.30
N LEU A 60 1.41 8.07 16.31
CA LEU A 60 0.25 7.97 17.21
C LEU A 60 0.66 7.86 18.68
N THR A 61 1.76 7.17 18.96
CA THR A 61 2.30 7.07 20.33
C THR A 61 2.79 8.43 20.83
N THR A 62 3.33 9.26 19.93
CA THR A 62 3.87 10.58 20.28
C THR A 62 2.78 11.65 20.35
N HIS A 63 1.78 11.62 19.46
CA HIS A 63 0.82 12.72 19.28
C HIS A 63 -0.64 12.34 19.58
N GLY A 64 -0.97 11.05 19.60
CA GLY A 64 -2.35 10.57 19.65
C GLY A 64 -2.83 10.07 21.01
N MET A 65 -1.94 9.85 21.98
CA MET A 65 -2.28 9.17 23.23
C MET A 65 -3.31 9.90 24.10
N THR A 66 -3.41 11.23 23.97
CA THR A 66 -4.41 12.06 24.66
C THR A 66 -5.61 12.40 23.78
N GLN A 67 -5.66 11.91 22.54
CA GLN A 67 -6.75 12.20 21.61
C GLN A 67 -8.00 11.42 22.00
N GLU A 68 -9.09 12.13 22.31
CA GLU A 68 -10.36 11.50 22.62
C GLU A 68 -10.87 10.66 21.45
N GLY A 69 -11.27 9.42 21.72
CA GLY A 69 -11.85 8.56 20.69
C GLY A 69 -10.84 8.09 19.64
N LEU A 70 -9.54 8.07 19.93
CA LEU A 70 -8.52 7.44 19.09
C LEU A 70 -8.96 6.03 18.66
N PHE A 71 -8.79 5.69 17.38
CA PHE A 71 -9.29 4.49 16.70
C PHE A 71 -10.82 4.34 16.59
N ARG A 72 -11.63 5.03 17.41
CA ARG A 72 -13.10 5.05 17.33
C ARG A 72 -13.62 6.08 16.33
N VAL A 73 -13.14 7.32 16.43
CA VAL A 73 -13.46 8.41 15.49
C VAL A 73 -12.72 8.17 14.18
N ASN A 74 -13.43 8.34 13.06
CA ASN A 74 -12.83 8.19 11.73
C ASN A 74 -12.16 9.49 11.29
N GLY A 75 -10.94 9.38 10.77
CA GLY A 75 -10.28 10.46 10.05
C GLY A 75 -10.91 10.75 8.68
N SER A 76 -10.42 11.80 8.03
CA SER A 76 -10.88 12.23 6.72
C SER A 76 -10.55 11.19 5.65
N VAL A 77 -11.56 10.68 4.94
CA VAL A 77 -11.37 9.69 3.86
C VAL A 77 -10.40 10.21 2.79
N LYS A 78 -10.51 11.51 2.44
CA LYS A 78 -9.61 12.14 1.47
C LYS A 78 -8.15 12.14 1.94
N MET A 79 -7.93 12.43 3.23
CA MET A 79 -6.59 12.48 3.81
C MET A 79 -5.99 11.08 3.92
N VAL A 80 -6.78 10.08 4.32
CA VAL A 80 -6.35 8.69 4.36
C VAL A 80 -5.91 8.21 2.97
N GLU A 81 -6.68 8.53 1.94
CA GLU A 81 -6.32 8.16 0.56
C GLU A 81 -5.08 8.91 0.07
N GLN A 82 -4.94 10.19 0.40
CA GLN A 82 -3.72 10.95 0.11
C GLN A 82 -2.49 10.30 0.74
N LEU A 83 -2.53 10.01 2.05
CA LEU A 83 -1.43 9.37 2.77
C LEU A 83 -1.10 7.99 2.19
N ARG A 84 -2.12 7.19 1.86
CA ARG A 84 -1.94 5.90 1.16
C ARG A 84 -1.12 6.09 -0.11
N LEU A 85 -1.55 7.01 -0.98
CA LEU A 85 -0.88 7.26 -2.26
C LEU A 85 0.56 7.75 -2.08
N GLN A 86 0.84 8.57 -1.07
CA GLN A 86 2.21 9.00 -0.77
C GLN A 86 3.10 7.79 -0.42
N TYR A 87 2.62 6.88 0.44
CA TYR A 87 3.33 5.64 0.75
C TYR A 87 3.54 4.76 -0.49
N GLU A 88 2.51 4.60 -1.33
CA GLU A 88 2.59 3.77 -2.55
C GLU A 88 3.47 4.40 -3.63
N ARG A 89 3.67 5.71 -3.63
CA ARG A 89 4.64 6.40 -4.50
C ARG A 89 6.08 6.33 -3.98
N GLY A 90 6.29 5.81 -2.76
CA GLY A 90 7.60 5.82 -2.11
C GLY A 90 8.04 7.23 -1.70
N GLU A 91 7.11 8.16 -1.52
CA GLU A 91 7.39 9.49 -0.99
C GLU A 91 7.74 9.39 0.50
N GLU A 92 8.54 10.34 1.00
CA GLU A 92 8.76 10.49 2.43
C GLU A 92 7.48 11.07 3.06
N VAL A 93 6.84 10.29 3.92
CA VAL A 93 5.58 10.68 4.59
C VAL A 93 5.87 11.19 5.99
N GLU A 94 5.64 12.47 6.21
CA GLU A 94 5.75 13.11 7.52
C GLU A 94 4.35 13.32 8.11
N LEU A 95 3.84 12.34 8.88
CA LEU A 95 2.48 12.36 9.42
C LEU A 95 2.13 13.60 10.28
N VAL A 96 3.14 14.29 10.82
CA VAL A 96 2.96 15.56 11.55
C VAL A 96 2.55 16.71 10.62
N LYS A 97 3.04 16.71 9.37
CA LYS A 97 2.77 17.73 8.36
C LYS A 97 1.64 17.33 7.41
N ASP A 98 1.64 16.06 7.02
CA ASP A 98 0.80 15.55 5.94
C ASP A 98 -0.57 15.04 6.42
N GLY A 99 -0.83 14.97 7.73
CA GLY A 99 -2.06 14.38 8.26
C GLY A 99 -2.45 14.83 9.66
N ASP A 100 -3.46 14.14 10.20
CA ASP A 100 -3.98 14.32 11.55
C ASP A 100 -4.10 12.97 12.27
N VAL A 101 -4.25 13.01 13.60
CA VAL A 101 -4.31 11.82 14.47
C VAL A 101 -5.40 10.83 14.05
N TYR A 102 -6.60 11.31 13.70
CA TYR A 102 -7.70 10.41 13.30
C TYR A 102 -7.44 9.81 11.93
N SER A 103 -6.87 10.56 11.00
CA SER A 103 -6.49 10.06 9.67
C SER A 103 -5.37 9.03 9.76
N ALA A 104 -4.34 9.23 10.58
CA ALA A 104 -3.30 8.25 10.84
C ALA A 104 -3.85 6.97 11.48
N ALA A 105 -4.74 7.09 12.47
CA ALA A 105 -5.43 5.94 13.07
C ALA A 105 -6.30 5.18 12.06
N SER A 106 -7.02 5.90 11.20
CA SER A 106 -7.79 5.31 10.10
C SER A 106 -6.90 4.61 9.07
N LEU A 107 -5.73 5.17 8.76
CA LEU A 107 -4.76 4.58 7.84
C LEU A 107 -4.19 3.27 8.39
N LEU A 108 -3.87 3.18 9.68
CA LEU A 108 -3.45 1.93 10.31
C LEU A 108 -4.55 0.86 10.22
N LYS A 109 -5.80 1.23 10.55
CA LYS A 109 -6.96 0.34 10.41
C LYS A 109 -7.13 -0.14 8.97
N LEU A 110 -6.95 0.76 7.99
CA LEU A 110 -7.03 0.43 6.56
C LEU A 110 -5.96 -0.58 6.17
N PHE A 111 -4.70 -0.34 6.55
CA PHE A 111 -3.59 -1.25 6.26
C PHE A 111 -3.89 -2.68 6.75
N LEU A 112 -4.29 -2.80 8.02
CA LEU A 112 -4.57 -4.10 8.64
C LEU A 112 -5.78 -4.80 7.99
N ARG A 113 -6.80 -4.04 7.59
CA ARG A 113 -8.01 -4.55 6.94
C ARG A 113 -7.76 -5.05 5.52
N GLU A 114 -6.85 -4.43 4.79
CA GLU A 114 -6.54 -4.81 3.40
C GLU A 114 -5.54 -5.97 3.32
N LEU A 115 -5.00 -6.48 4.45
CA LEU A 115 -4.14 -7.67 4.42
C LEU A 115 -4.90 -8.89 3.86
N PRO A 116 -4.36 -9.62 2.86
CA PRO A 116 -5.07 -10.70 2.18
C PRO A 116 -5.61 -11.84 3.07
N ASP A 117 -4.89 -12.23 4.13
CA ASP A 117 -5.28 -13.29 5.08
C ASP A 117 -5.52 -12.73 6.50
N GLY A 118 -5.64 -11.39 6.62
CA GLY A 118 -5.70 -10.71 7.91
C GLY A 118 -4.42 -10.84 8.75
N ILE A 119 -4.42 -10.24 9.95
CA ILE A 119 -3.32 -10.43 10.92
C ILE A 119 -3.43 -11.78 11.61
N ILE A 120 -4.66 -12.12 12.02
CA ILE A 120 -4.97 -13.44 12.53
C ILE A 120 -5.26 -14.28 11.30
N THR A 121 -4.33 -15.16 10.95
CA THR A 121 -4.49 -16.00 9.76
C THR A 121 -5.64 -16.98 9.93
N SER A 122 -6.29 -17.32 8.82
CA SER A 122 -7.40 -18.29 8.78
C SER A 122 -7.07 -19.62 9.46
N ALA A 123 -5.81 -20.06 9.40
CA ALA A 123 -5.30 -21.26 10.08
C ALA A 123 -5.43 -21.22 11.61
N LEU A 124 -5.42 -20.02 12.21
CA LEU A 124 -5.52 -19.85 13.66
C LEU A 124 -6.97 -19.70 14.15
N TYR A 125 -7.92 -19.42 13.27
CA TYR A 125 -9.32 -19.17 13.66
C TYR A 125 -9.95 -20.28 14.51
N PRO A 126 -9.84 -21.58 14.17
CA PRO A 126 -10.45 -22.63 14.98
C PRO A 126 -9.95 -22.62 16.42
N ARG A 127 -8.65 -22.33 16.61
CA ARG A 127 -8.02 -22.28 17.92
C ARG A 127 -8.49 -21.07 18.73
N PHE A 128 -8.66 -19.91 18.10
CA PHE A 128 -9.18 -18.72 18.78
C PHE A 128 -10.65 -18.85 19.18
N ILE A 129 -11.48 -19.46 18.32
CA ILE A 129 -12.91 -19.69 18.64
C ILE A 129 -13.07 -20.65 19.82
N GLN A 130 -12.25 -21.70 19.89
CA GLN A 130 -12.26 -22.65 21.02
C GLN A 130 -11.96 -22.02 22.38
N LEU A 131 -11.22 -20.91 22.44
CA LEU A 131 -10.92 -20.22 23.71
C LEU A 131 -12.12 -19.43 24.27
N TYR A 132 -13.13 -19.17 23.44
CA TYR A 132 -14.33 -18.42 23.81
C TYR A 132 -15.53 -19.29 24.17
N GLN A 133 -15.42 -20.61 23.96
CA GLN A 133 -16.44 -21.61 24.30
C GLN A 133 -16.12 -22.24 25.66
#